data_AF-A0A7J4IJB9-F1
#
_entry.id   AF-A0A7J4IJB9-F1
#
_cell.length_a   1.000
_cell.length_b   1.000
_cell.length_c   1.000
_cell.angle_alpha   90.00
_cell.angle_beta   90.00
_cell.angle_gamma   90.00
#
_symmetry.space_group_name_H-M   'P 1'
#
loop_
_entity.id
_entity.type
_entity.pdbx_description
1 polymer ?
#
loop_
_entity_poly.entity_id
_entity_poly.type
_entity_poly.pdbx_seq_one_letter_code
_entity_poly.pdbx_strand_id
1 'polypeptide(L)'
;MTFRPADKDQMLAELKRDDTIVDLDPSAPWSFGSGINTIGESTLLDGHGAVLNWPTNMGRLRIDHAPGVTIRNINLVGWVNIHNVVSPRFTCEDVSIVNSVPGAPYLDIGKAGGATGAFNIQGDAGVTLEDLAFRRCVSENPYHHSFNLNLQDHAEGGGYKNVLFEDCVSKGAGAIVPGRDPKTIWSCALDVDAGDIDGLTVRRFRADGPIQDGVHLDGSWEGHRQYQRNVLVEDCIITNAGRRCPAESVEKFRSGIYMQNGTIRNVHTEGCAGAGFALKNQESTMLKVVGCSDTGSQYGMICEYGAPNAAIEFTSTSATRRAFLGQVGGSGTLDLTIFDPPAVAVTLGRTIRSDYIDCPNHAHDRDVGKYAVLGYAVNGANITIRSPQKPVVEVWRDNSGSPSRLNGSITYIVAGTEPETKPPVDDPTIPPVVPPAVPIPREYLLREDLALNLYDCNGVRRWTMFPPDNVRALLPPGTKYVPEGV
;
A
#
# COMPACT_ATOMS: atom_id res chain seq x y z
N MET A 1 13.32 -32.41 -4.96
CA MET A 1 14.66 -32.58 -5.62
C MET A 1 15.19 -31.18 -5.76
N THR A 2 16.38 -30.87 -5.25
CA THR A 2 16.90 -29.50 -5.30
C THR A 2 17.55 -29.22 -6.64
N PHE A 3 17.03 -28.24 -7.36
CA PHE A 3 17.59 -27.74 -8.61
C PHE A 3 18.65 -26.69 -8.34
N ARG A 4 19.76 -26.73 -9.08
CA ARG A 4 20.80 -25.70 -9.05
C ARG A 4 20.63 -24.74 -10.21
N PRO A 5 21.24 -23.54 -10.18
CA PRO A 5 21.16 -22.59 -11.31
C PRO A 5 21.54 -23.18 -12.68
N ALA A 6 22.44 -24.17 -12.71
CA ALA A 6 22.81 -24.88 -13.93
C ALA A 6 21.67 -25.76 -14.50
N ASP A 7 20.73 -26.18 -13.66
CA ASP A 7 19.60 -27.06 -14.00
C ASP A 7 18.34 -26.26 -14.41
N LYS A 8 18.48 -24.96 -14.71
CA LYS A 8 17.38 -24.04 -14.98
C LYS A 8 16.32 -24.58 -15.93
N ASP A 9 16.73 -25.16 -17.05
CA ASP A 9 15.78 -25.64 -18.06
C ASP A 9 15.00 -26.87 -17.56
N GLN A 10 15.64 -27.73 -16.77
CA GLN A 10 14.98 -28.87 -16.12
C GLN A 10 14.02 -28.39 -15.03
N MET A 11 14.43 -27.42 -14.22
CA MET A 11 13.59 -26.80 -13.20
C MET A 11 12.33 -26.18 -13.82
N LEU A 12 12.47 -25.43 -14.92
CA LEU A 12 11.34 -24.82 -15.61
C LEU A 12 10.42 -25.85 -16.28
N ALA A 13 10.95 -27.00 -16.69
CA ALA A 13 10.13 -28.11 -17.17
C ALA A 13 9.34 -28.77 -16.03
N GLU A 14 9.96 -28.92 -14.86
CA GLU A 14 9.31 -29.47 -13.67
C GLU A 14 8.22 -28.53 -13.13
N LEU A 15 8.49 -27.23 -13.08
CA LEU A 15 7.55 -26.21 -12.61
C LEU A 15 6.21 -26.21 -13.36
N LYS A 16 6.21 -26.62 -14.64
CA LYS A 16 5.01 -26.72 -15.48
C LYS A 16 4.16 -27.96 -15.21
N ARG A 17 4.67 -28.92 -14.46
CA ARG A 17 3.95 -30.15 -14.13
C ARG A 17 3.09 -29.94 -12.89
N ASP A 18 1.94 -30.58 -12.88
CA ASP A 18 1.04 -30.58 -11.74
C ASP A 18 1.57 -31.49 -10.62
N ASP A 19 1.17 -31.20 -9.39
CA ASP A 19 1.48 -31.98 -8.17
C ASP A 19 2.99 -32.14 -7.92
N THR A 20 3.77 -31.12 -8.26
CA THR A 20 5.23 -31.16 -8.12
C THR A 20 5.76 -30.29 -6.98
N ILE A 21 6.97 -30.63 -6.53
CA ILE A 21 7.74 -29.82 -5.60
C ILE A 21 9.04 -29.41 -6.29
N VAL A 22 9.20 -28.11 -6.47
CA VAL A 22 10.39 -27.48 -7.05
C VAL A 22 11.15 -26.77 -5.95
N ASP A 23 12.22 -27.41 -5.49
CA ASP A 23 13.13 -26.84 -4.48
C ASP A 23 14.30 -26.15 -5.20
N LEU A 24 14.57 -24.89 -4.91
CA LEU A 24 15.71 -24.17 -5.48
C LEU A 24 16.90 -24.17 -4.52
N ASP A 25 18.09 -24.31 -5.07
CA ASP A 25 19.34 -24.06 -4.35
C ASP A 25 19.56 -22.54 -4.18
N PRO A 26 19.68 -22.02 -2.94
CA PRO A 26 19.94 -20.61 -2.68
C PRO A 26 21.43 -20.25 -2.76
N SER A 27 22.33 -21.21 -3.00
CA SER A 27 23.79 -21.01 -2.95
C SER A 27 24.34 -20.02 -3.97
N ALA A 28 23.59 -19.75 -5.05
CA ALA A 28 23.95 -18.77 -6.06
C ALA A 28 22.71 -18.11 -6.71
N PRO A 29 22.82 -16.87 -7.20
CA PRO A 29 21.73 -16.21 -7.91
C PRO A 29 21.39 -16.93 -9.23
N TRP A 30 20.09 -16.98 -9.53
CA TRP A 30 19.55 -17.49 -10.78
C TRP A 30 19.39 -16.36 -11.78
N SER A 31 19.68 -16.61 -13.05
CA SER A 31 19.58 -15.63 -14.13
C SER A 31 18.68 -16.15 -15.25
N PHE A 32 17.64 -15.38 -15.55
CA PHE A 32 16.60 -15.71 -16.51
C PHE A 32 16.57 -14.70 -17.67
N GLY A 33 16.17 -15.18 -18.85
CA GLY A 33 15.80 -14.33 -19.97
C GLY A 33 14.33 -13.90 -19.89
N SER A 34 13.84 -13.20 -20.92
CA SER A 34 12.41 -12.95 -21.08
C SER A 34 11.62 -14.25 -21.12
N GLY A 35 10.45 -14.26 -20.51
CA GLY A 35 9.53 -15.39 -20.67
C GLY A 35 8.40 -15.41 -19.68
N ILE A 36 7.37 -16.15 -20.06
CA ILE A 36 6.28 -16.56 -19.19
C ILE A 36 6.61 -17.98 -18.72
N ASN A 37 6.78 -18.14 -17.41
CA ASN A 37 7.04 -19.42 -16.77
C ASN A 37 5.76 -19.85 -16.06
N THR A 38 4.98 -20.70 -16.73
CA THR A 38 3.73 -21.23 -16.18
C THR A 38 4.00 -22.26 -15.09
N ILE A 39 3.23 -22.20 -14.01
CA ILE A 39 3.28 -23.12 -12.87
C ILE A 39 2.07 -24.05 -12.95
N GLY A 40 2.31 -25.37 -12.82
CA GLY A 40 1.28 -26.39 -12.80
C GLY A 40 0.42 -26.38 -11.53
N GLU A 41 -0.72 -27.05 -11.58
CA GLU A 41 -1.68 -27.17 -10.46
C GLU A 41 -1.03 -27.82 -9.23
N SER A 42 -1.41 -27.37 -8.03
CA SER A 42 -0.96 -27.93 -6.74
C SER A 42 0.57 -27.97 -6.56
N THR A 43 1.30 -27.19 -7.35
CA THR A 43 2.76 -27.14 -7.31
C THR A 43 3.26 -26.27 -6.17
N LEU A 44 4.26 -26.77 -5.44
CA LEU A 44 5.04 -26.02 -4.47
C LEU A 44 6.37 -25.59 -5.11
N LEU A 45 6.57 -24.27 -5.21
CA LEU A 45 7.84 -23.66 -5.54
C LEU A 45 8.46 -23.06 -4.26
N ASP A 46 9.53 -23.68 -3.77
CA ASP A 46 10.25 -23.25 -2.56
C ASP A 46 11.66 -22.80 -2.92
N GLY A 47 11.97 -21.53 -2.67
CA GLY A 47 13.28 -20.97 -3.00
C GLY A 47 14.34 -21.16 -1.95
N HIS A 48 13.99 -21.47 -0.70
CA HIS A 48 14.92 -21.46 0.44
C HIS A 48 15.79 -20.19 0.53
N GLY A 49 15.27 -19.03 0.10
CA GLY A 49 15.97 -17.75 0.04
C GLY A 49 16.64 -17.43 -1.31
N ALA A 50 16.45 -18.27 -2.33
CA ALA A 50 17.04 -18.07 -3.65
C ALA A 50 16.66 -16.71 -4.26
N VAL A 51 17.63 -16.12 -4.99
CA VAL A 51 17.46 -14.87 -5.73
C VAL A 51 17.34 -15.18 -7.22
N LEU A 52 16.23 -14.79 -7.84
CA LEU A 52 15.93 -15.01 -9.25
C LEU A 52 15.89 -13.67 -9.99
N ASN A 53 16.79 -13.49 -10.96
CA ASN A 53 17.02 -12.20 -11.62
C ASN A 53 16.50 -12.18 -13.07
N TRP A 54 15.79 -11.10 -13.41
CA TRP A 54 15.36 -10.72 -14.76
C TRP A 54 15.91 -9.32 -15.12
N PRO A 55 17.21 -9.21 -15.46
CA PRO A 55 17.88 -7.91 -15.55
C PRO A 55 17.51 -7.10 -16.80
N THR A 56 17.05 -7.74 -17.87
CA THR A 56 16.92 -7.10 -19.19
C THR A 56 15.51 -7.09 -19.74
N ASN A 57 14.76 -8.16 -19.56
CA ASN A 57 13.43 -8.33 -20.13
C ASN A 57 12.44 -8.91 -19.11
N MET A 58 11.15 -8.70 -19.39
CA MET A 58 10.05 -9.16 -18.55
C MET A 58 10.04 -10.68 -18.36
N GLY A 59 10.10 -11.10 -17.10
CA GLY A 59 9.80 -12.42 -16.58
C GLY A 59 8.44 -12.44 -15.90
N ARG A 60 7.73 -13.54 -16.04
CA ARG A 60 6.46 -13.76 -15.34
C ARG A 60 6.44 -15.16 -14.76
N LEU A 61 6.15 -15.28 -13.47
CA LEU A 61 5.70 -16.54 -12.87
C LEU A 61 4.18 -16.55 -12.98
N ARG A 62 3.64 -17.33 -13.92
CA ARG A 62 2.22 -17.34 -14.27
C ARG A 62 1.54 -18.56 -13.66
N ILE A 63 0.51 -18.35 -12.86
CA ILE A 63 -0.42 -19.39 -12.42
C ILE A 63 -1.66 -19.24 -13.28
N ASP A 64 -2.00 -20.22 -14.11
CA ASP A 64 -3.08 -20.10 -15.09
C ASP A 64 -4.10 -21.23 -14.90
N HIS A 65 -5.26 -20.91 -14.33
CA HIS A 65 -6.29 -21.90 -13.95
C HIS A 65 -5.77 -23.09 -13.11
N ALA A 66 -4.68 -22.89 -12.37
CA ALA A 66 -3.94 -23.94 -11.66
C ALA A 66 -4.09 -23.79 -10.13
N PRO A 67 -5.15 -24.34 -9.51
CA PRO A 67 -5.42 -24.13 -8.09
C PRO A 67 -4.39 -24.81 -7.18
N GLY A 68 -4.31 -24.39 -5.92
CA GLY A 68 -3.45 -25.02 -4.91
C GLY A 68 -1.96 -24.67 -5.01
N VAL A 69 -1.57 -23.79 -5.92
CA VAL A 69 -0.16 -23.38 -6.07
C VAL A 69 0.32 -22.62 -4.83
N THR A 70 1.52 -22.99 -4.37
CA THR A 70 2.24 -22.29 -3.30
C THR A 70 3.59 -21.83 -3.80
N ILE A 71 3.88 -20.53 -3.67
CA ILE A 71 5.21 -19.96 -3.92
C ILE A 71 5.74 -19.42 -2.59
N ARG A 72 6.96 -19.81 -2.20
CA ARG A 72 7.53 -19.31 -0.95
C ARG A 72 9.04 -19.18 -0.91
N ASN A 73 9.53 -18.38 0.03
CA ASN A 73 10.97 -18.19 0.33
C ASN A 73 11.79 -17.76 -0.88
N ILE A 74 11.32 -16.81 -1.68
CA ILE A 74 11.95 -16.42 -2.95
C ILE A 74 12.12 -14.91 -3.04
N ASN A 75 13.25 -14.48 -3.60
CA ASN A 75 13.51 -13.09 -3.94
C ASN A 75 13.56 -12.93 -5.47
N LEU A 76 12.63 -12.15 -6.02
CA LEU A 76 12.55 -11.85 -7.45
C LEU A 76 13.09 -10.44 -7.71
N VAL A 77 14.03 -10.28 -8.64
CA VAL A 77 14.69 -8.99 -8.91
C VAL A 77 14.63 -8.64 -10.39
N GLY A 78 14.34 -7.37 -10.69
CA GLY A 78 14.33 -6.82 -12.04
C GLY A 78 12.94 -6.74 -12.65
N TRP A 79 12.87 -7.04 -13.95
CA TRP A 79 11.64 -6.99 -14.72
C TRP A 79 10.80 -8.24 -14.47
N VAL A 80 10.11 -8.34 -13.34
CA VAL A 80 9.41 -9.57 -12.93
C VAL A 80 8.12 -9.30 -12.15
N ASN A 81 7.14 -10.18 -12.31
CA ASN A 81 5.94 -10.26 -11.47
C ASN A 81 5.51 -11.72 -11.24
N ILE A 82 4.67 -11.90 -10.22
CA ILE A 82 3.85 -13.09 -10.04
C ILE A 82 2.46 -12.73 -10.55
N HIS A 83 1.94 -13.53 -11.49
CA HIS A 83 0.65 -13.30 -12.13
C HIS A 83 -0.23 -14.53 -11.96
N ASN A 84 -1.23 -14.45 -11.09
CA ASN A 84 -2.31 -15.43 -11.03
C ASN A 84 -3.43 -15.01 -11.98
N VAL A 85 -3.79 -15.89 -12.90
CA VAL A 85 -4.88 -15.76 -13.86
C VAL A 85 -5.90 -16.83 -13.51
N VAL A 86 -7.02 -16.39 -12.94
CA VAL A 86 -8.23 -17.20 -12.74
C VAL A 86 -8.00 -18.48 -11.91
N SER A 87 -6.97 -18.51 -11.06
CA SER A 87 -6.70 -19.66 -10.19
C SER A 87 -7.22 -19.43 -8.76
N PRO A 88 -8.21 -20.22 -8.30
CA PRO A 88 -8.63 -20.21 -6.91
C PRO A 88 -7.61 -20.96 -6.02
N ARG A 89 -7.53 -20.62 -4.73
CA ARG A 89 -6.59 -21.20 -3.76
C ARG A 89 -5.12 -21.01 -4.16
N PHE A 90 -4.57 -19.84 -3.88
CA PHE A 90 -3.17 -19.52 -4.14
C PHE A 90 -2.51 -18.98 -2.87
N THR A 91 -1.32 -19.48 -2.55
CA THR A 91 -0.53 -19.00 -1.41
C THR A 91 0.82 -18.46 -1.87
N CYS A 92 1.14 -17.26 -1.43
CA CYS A 92 2.43 -16.62 -1.58
C CYS A 92 2.97 -16.26 -0.19
N GLU A 93 4.14 -16.75 0.18
CA GLU A 93 4.67 -16.60 1.54
C GLU A 93 6.17 -16.34 1.57
N ASP A 94 6.63 -15.32 2.30
CA ASP A 94 8.06 -14.97 2.37
C ASP A 94 8.66 -14.71 0.98
N VAL A 95 7.93 -13.97 0.14
CA VAL A 95 8.35 -13.61 -1.23
C VAL A 95 8.63 -12.13 -1.33
N SER A 96 9.80 -11.75 -1.82
CA SER A 96 10.11 -10.37 -2.17
C SER A 96 10.18 -10.16 -3.68
N ILE A 97 9.66 -9.03 -4.15
CA ILE A 97 9.79 -8.57 -5.55
C ILE A 97 10.38 -7.17 -5.54
N VAL A 98 11.58 -7.04 -6.07
CA VAL A 98 12.28 -5.76 -6.21
C VAL A 98 12.37 -5.41 -7.69
N ASN A 99 11.51 -4.50 -8.14
CA ASN A 99 11.49 -4.06 -9.53
C ASN A 99 12.50 -2.92 -9.76
N SER A 100 13.78 -3.28 -9.74
CA SER A 100 14.89 -2.37 -10.06
C SER A 100 16.02 -3.12 -10.77
N VAL A 101 16.88 -2.37 -11.44
CA VAL A 101 18.14 -2.86 -12.01
C VAL A 101 19.28 -1.90 -11.67
N PRO A 102 20.56 -2.29 -11.75
CA PRO A 102 21.67 -1.39 -11.49
C PRO A 102 21.55 -0.07 -12.28
N GLY A 103 21.55 1.05 -11.56
CA GLY A 103 21.41 2.40 -12.14
C GLY A 103 19.96 2.87 -12.38
N ALA A 104 18.95 2.04 -12.14
CA ALA A 104 17.54 2.40 -12.28
C ALA A 104 16.70 1.84 -11.12
N PRO A 105 16.37 2.66 -10.10
CA PRO A 105 15.58 2.21 -8.95
C PRO A 105 14.12 1.93 -9.30
N TYR A 106 13.61 2.49 -10.39
CA TYR A 106 12.28 2.25 -10.93
C TYR A 106 12.36 1.78 -12.37
N LEU A 107 11.50 0.82 -12.72
CA LEU A 107 11.39 0.27 -14.07
C LEU A 107 10.18 0.88 -14.80
N ASP A 108 10.27 0.96 -16.13
CA ASP A 108 9.22 1.52 -16.99
C ASP A 108 8.15 0.47 -17.36
N ILE A 109 6.90 0.70 -16.94
CA ILE A 109 5.74 -0.16 -17.26
C ILE A 109 5.61 -0.52 -18.74
N GLY A 110 6.05 0.35 -19.67
CA GLY A 110 5.92 0.12 -21.12
C GLY A 110 6.65 -1.13 -21.59
N LYS A 111 7.72 -1.53 -20.89
CA LYS A 111 8.44 -2.80 -21.14
C LYS A 111 7.90 -3.97 -20.33
N ALA A 112 6.92 -3.73 -19.45
CA ALA A 112 6.35 -4.74 -18.56
C ALA A 112 5.23 -5.59 -19.18
N GLY A 113 4.87 -5.35 -20.45
CA GLY A 113 3.94 -6.19 -21.20
C GLY A 113 2.55 -6.30 -20.55
N GLY A 114 2.02 -5.18 -20.06
CA GLY A 114 0.67 -5.09 -19.51
C GLY A 114 0.46 -5.65 -18.10
N ALA A 115 1.54 -5.98 -17.37
CA ALA A 115 1.40 -6.28 -15.95
C ALA A 115 1.05 -5.00 -15.17
N THR A 116 0.05 -5.09 -14.30
CA THR A 116 -0.46 -3.96 -13.51
C THR A 116 0.05 -3.98 -12.07
N GLY A 117 0.72 -5.05 -11.62
CA GLY A 117 1.34 -5.10 -10.29
C GLY A 117 2.50 -6.09 -10.16
N ALA A 118 3.26 -5.99 -9.08
CA ALA A 118 4.31 -6.96 -8.74
C ALA A 118 3.70 -8.32 -8.35
N PHE A 119 2.67 -8.29 -7.50
CA PHE A 119 1.77 -9.40 -7.22
C PHE A 119 0.43 -9.10 -7.89
N ASN A 120 0.21 -9.69 -9.05
CA ASN A 120 -0.96 -9.43 -9.88
C ASN A 120 -1.92 -10.62 -9.86
N ILE A 121 -3.13 -10.40 -9.39
CA ILE A 121 -4.23 -11.37 -9.47
C ILE A 121 -5.25 -10.84 -10.46
N GLN A 122 -5.59 -11.66 -11.44
CA GLN A 122 -6.53 -11.35 -12.49
C GLN A 122 -7.66 -12.38 -12.52
N GLY A 123 -8.88 -11.98 -12.21
CA GLY A 123 -10.09 -12.79 -12.39
C GLY A 123 -10.78 -12.52 -13.72
N ASP A 124 -11.59 -13.46 -14.21
CA ASP A 124 -12.43 -13.25 -15.39
C ASP A 124 -13.79 -12.65 -15.00
N ALA A 125 -14.48 -12.07 -16.00
CA ALA A 125 -15.88 -11.68 -15.89
C ALA A 125 -16.72 -12.84 -15.34
N GLY A 126 -17.54 -12.58 -14.31
CA GLY A 126 -18.41 -13.63 -13.74
C GLY A 126 -17.72 -14.57 -12.76
N VAL A 127 -16.39 -14.52 -12.61
CA VAL A 127 -15.63 -15.46 -11.78
C VAL A 127 -15.30 -14.83 -10.43
N THR A 128 -15.54 -15.60 -9.35
CA THR A 128 -15.05 -15.26 -8.02
C THR A 128 -13.80 -16.08 -7.73
N LEU A 129 -12.68 -15.39 -7.47
CA LEU A 129 -11.47 -16.03 -6.98
C LEU A 129 -11.52 -16.11 -5.47
N GLU A 130 -11.23 -17.28 -4.93
CA GLU A 130 -11.34 -17.54 -3.50
C GLU A 130 -10.07 -18.11 -2.88
N ASP A 131 -9.93 -17.91 -1.57
CA ASP A 131 -8.88 -18.47 -0.71
C ASP A 131 -7.46 -18.08 -1.17
N LEU A 132 -7.26 -16.78 -1.39
CA LEU A 132 -5.97 -16.20 -1.78
C LEU A 132 -5.23 -15.71 -0.54
N ALA A 133 -3.97 -16.11 -0.36
CA ALA A 133 -3.17 -15.72 0.80
C ALA A 133 -1.80 -15.18 0.42
N PHE A 134 -1.48 -14.00 0.94
CA PHE A 134 -0.17 -13.37 0.88
C PHE A 134 0.32 -13.14 2.31
N ARG A 135 1.45 -13.75 2.65
CA ARG A 135 2.04 -13.63 3.99
C ARG A 135 3.48 -13.19 3.89
N ARG A 136 3.83 -12.11 4.60
CA ARG A 136 5.22 -11.61 4.65
C ARG A 136 5.79 -11.35 3.24
N CYS A 137 4.93 -10.93 2.32
CA CYS A 137 5.33 -10.57 0.96
C CYS A 137 5.83 -9.13 0.93
N VAL A 138 6.93 -8.87 0.21
CA VAL A 138 7.51 -7.54 0.06
C VAL A 138 7.52 -7.13 -1.40
N SER A 139 7.07 -5.93 -1.70
CA SER A 139 7.23 -5.30 -3.01
C SER A 139 7.99 -3.99 -2.87
N GLU A 140 9.07 -3.84 -3.64
CA GLU A 140 9.87 -2.62 -3.66
C GLU A 140 9.97 -2.05 -5.07
N ASN A 141 9.67 -0.75 -5.17
CA ASN A 141 9.69 0.05 -6.39
C ASN A 141 8.94 -0.60 -7.58
N PRO A 142 7.76 -1.21 -7.40
CA PRO A 142 7.03 -1.77 -8.53
C PRO A 142 6.74 -0.66 -9.54
N TYR A 143 6.82 -1.00 -10.82
CA TYR A 143 6.58 -0.05 -11.90
C TYR A 143 5.12 0.48 -11.92
N HIS A 144 4.18 -0.24 -11.28
CA HIS A 144 2.77 0.14 -11.11
C HIS A 144 2.27 -0.18 -9.69
N HIS A 145 1.35 -1.11 -9.47
CA HIS A 145 0.91 -1.50 -8.13
C HIS A 145 1.88 -2.47 -7.44
N SER A 146 1.90 -2.49 -6.10
CA SER A 146 2.58 -3.57 -5.37
C SER A 146 1.73 -4.84 -5.38
N PHE A 147 0.52 -4.76 -4.84
CA PHE A 147 -0.48 -5.82 -4.85
C PHE A 147 -1.70 -5.35 -5.63
N ASN A 148 -2.16 -6.16 -6.58
CA ASN A 148 -3.28 -5.81 -7.44
C ASN A 148 -4.25 -6.98 -7.56
N LEU A 149 -5.53 -6.72 -7.28
CA LEU A 149 -6.63 -7.62 -7.59
C LEU A 149 -7.50 -6.93 -8.64
N ASN A 150 -7.51 -7.43 -9.88
CA ASN A 150 -8.33 -6.87 -10.95
C ASN A 150 -9.15 -7.94 -11.69
N LEU A 151 -10.32 -7.55 -12.21
CA LEU A 151 -11.07 -8.36 -13.16
C LEU A 151 -10.67 -7.99 -14.59
N GLN A 152 -10.59 -8.98 -15.47
CA GLN A 152 -10.31 -8.76 -16.87
C GLN A 152 -11.34 -7.79 -17.46
N ASP A 153 -10.83 -6.76 -18.16
CA ASP A 153 -11.62 -5.70 -18.80
C ASP A 153 -12.57 -4.95 -17.83
N HIS A 154 -12.29 -4.98 -16.52
CA HIS A 154 -13.16 -4.46 -15.46
C HIS A 154 -14.60 -5.01 -15.55
N ALA A 155 -14.75 -6.21 -16.12
CA ALA A 155 -16.06 -6.77 -16.40
C ALA A 155 -16.81 -7.10 -15.11
N GLU A 156 -18.00 -6.52 -14.95
CA GLU A 156 -18.84 -6.72 -13.78
C GLU A 156 -19.31 -8.19 -13.67
N GLY A 157 -19.53 -8.67 -12.43
CA GLY A 157 -20.16 -9.97 -12.17
C GLY A 157 -19.26 -11.04 -11.55
N GLY A 158 -17.98 -10.75 -11.29
CA GLY A 158 -17.05 -11.58 -10.53
C GLY A 158 -16.65 -10.97 -9.18
N GLY A 159 -15.61 -11.51 -8.55
CA GLY A 159 -15.12 -10.94 -7.29
C GLY A 159 -14.00 -11.72 -6.59
N TYR A 160 -13.81 -11.41 -5.32
CA TYR A 160 -12.82 -12.00 -4.45
C TYR A 160 -13.44 -12.44 -3.13
N LYS A 161 -13.06 -13.64 -2.69
CA LYS A 161 -13.57 -14.22 -1.45
C LYS A 161 -12.45 -14.78 -0.60
N ASN A 162 -12.51 -14.59 0.73
CA ASN A 162 -11.52 -15.10 1.66
C ASN A 162 -10.06 -14.75 1.26
N VAL A 163 -9.80 -13.47 1.05
CA VAL A 163 -8.47 -12.97 0.67
C VAL A 163 -7.74 -12.45 1.90
N LEU A 164 -6.49 -12.88 2.08
CA LEU A 164 -5.63 -12.45 3.19
C LEU A 164 -4.35 -11.79 2.67
N PHE A 165 -4.09 -10.59 3.17
CA PHE A 165 -2.77 -9.96 3.17
C PHE A 165 -2.32 -9.80 4.61
N GLU A 166 -1.26 -10.51 5.02
CA GLU A 166 -0.78 -10.52 6.40
C GLU A 166 0.73 -10.24 6.43
N ASP A 167 1.15 -9.24 7.22
CA ASP A 167 2.57 -8.86 7.35
C ASP A 167 3.24 -8.46 6.03
N CYS A 168 2.46 -8.03 5.04
CA CYS A 168 2.99 -7.61 3.74
C CYS A 168 3.50 -6.17 3.76
N VAL A 169 4.48 -5.87 2.91
CA VAL A 169 5.14 -4.57 2.80
C VAL A 169 5.17 -4.07 1.35
N SER A 170 4.82 -2.82 1.15
CA SER A 170 4.93 -2.10 -0.12
C SER A 170 5.81 -0.86 0.06
N LYS A 171 6.88 -0.74 -0.72
CA LYS A 171 7.76 0.44 -0.73
C LYS A 171 7.77 1.08 -2.10
N GLY A 172 7.29 2.32 -2.16
CA GLY A 172 7.38 3.13 -3.37
C GLY A 172 6.54 2.60 -4.52
N ALA A 173 5.28 2.21 -4.31
CA ALA A 173 4.46 1.71 -5.42
C ALA A 173 4.27 2.74 -6.54
N GLY A 174 4.63 2.37 -7.77
CA GLY A 174 4.47 3.17 -8.98
C GLY A 174 5.75 3.92 -9.38
N ALA A 175 6.06 3.89 -10.68
CA ALA A 175 7.17 4.61 -11.29
C ALA A 175 6.71 5.89 -12.01
N ILE A 176 7.44 6.99 -11.80
CA ILE A 176 7.32 8.19 -12.65
C ILE A 176 8.32 8.02 -13.80
N VAL A 177 7.80 7.71 -14.98
CA VAL A 177 8.63 7.47 -16.17
C VAL A 177 8.72 8.75 -17.00
N PRO A 178 9.93 9.27 -17.30
CA PRO A 178 10.09 10.42 -18.18
C PRO A 178 9.40 10.24 -19.54
N GLY A 179 8.61 11.22 -19.96
CA GLY A 179 7.88 11.19 -21.25
C GLY A 179 6.52 10.48 -21.21
N ARG A 180 6.17 9.77 -20.12
CA ARG A 180 4.80 9.32 -19.89
C ARG A 180 3.98 10.44 -19.30
N ASP A 181 2.73 10.59 -19.73
CA ASP A 181 1.81 11.58 -19.15
C ASP A 181 1.60 11.26 -17.65
N PRO A 182 2.03 12.16 -16.74
CA PRO A 182 1.85 12.01 -15.29
C PRO A 182 0.41 11.78 -14.85
N LYS A 183 -0.57 12.22 -15.66
CA LYS A 183 -2.00 12.01 -15.42
C LYS A 183 -2.40 10.54 -15.49
N THR A 184 -1.67 9.72 -16.24
CA THR A 184 -2.00 8.29 -16.47
C THR A 184 -1.41 7.34 -15.43
N ILE A 185 -0.70 7.86 -14.41
CA ILE A 185 0.04 7.03 -13.46
C ILE A 185 -0.82 6.76 -12.22
N TRP A 186 -1.71 5.79 -12.30
CA TRP A 186 -2.53 5.32 -11.18
C TRP A 186 -1.80 4.17 -10.47
N SER A 187 -1.33 4.35 -9.23
CA SER A 187 -0.54 3.30 -8.57
C SER A 187 -0.65 3.32 -7.04
N CYS A 188 -1.32 2.29 -6.54
CA CYS A 188 -1.55 2.03 -5.12
C CYS A 188 -0.60 0.94 -4.57
N ALA A 189 -0.41 0.91 -3.25
CA ALA A 189 0.31 -0.18 -2.60
C ALA A 189 -0.53 -1.48 -2.60
N LEU A 190 -1.81 -1.40 -2.26
CA LEU A 190 -2.79 -2.45 -2.51
C LEU A 190 -3.97 -1.86 -3.28
N ASP A 191 -4.27 -2.46 -4.41
CA ASP A 191 -5.36 -2.06 -5.28
C ASP A 191 -6.37 -3.19 -5.49
N VAL A 192 -7.66 -2.87 -5.35
CA VAL A 192 -8.78 -3.70 -5.77
C VAL A 192 -9.72 -2.85 -6.61
N ASP A 193 -9.45 -2.88 -7.91
CA ASP A 193 -10.07 -2.04 -8.95
C ASP A 193 -11.56 -2.37 -9.17
N ALA A 194 -11.89 -3.65 -9.38
CA ALA A 194 -13.23 -4.09 -9.72
C ALA A 194 -13.59 -5.44 -9.08
N GLY A 195 -14.89 -5.77 -9.03
CA GLY A 195 -15.41 -7.05 -8.55
C GLY A 195 -15.83 -7.04 -7.09
N ASP A 196 -16.85 -7.82 -6.74
CA ASP A 196 -17.36 -7.88 -5.37
C ASP A 196 -16.33 -8.47 -4.40
N ILE A 197 -16.28 -7.96 -3.17
CA ILE A 197 -15.36 -8.42 -2.13
C ILE A 197 -16.18 -9.01 -0.99
N ASP A 198 -15.91 -10.27 -0.64
CA ASP A 198 -16.49 -10.94 0.53
C ASP A 198 -15.43 -11.66 1.37
N GLY A 199 -15.01 -11.03 2.47
CA GLY A 199 -14.00 -11.59 3.36
C GLY A 199 -12.58 -11.24 2.93
N LEU A 200 -12.27 -9.95 2.82
CA LEU A 200 -10.90 -9.45 2.65
C LEU A 200 -10.34 -9.05 4.01
N THR A 201 -9.18 -9.59 4.38
CA THR A 201 -8.41 -9.16 5.55
C THR A 201 -7.05 -8.61 5.12
N VAL A 202 -6.77 -7.37 5.49
CA VAL A 202 -5.47 -6.71 5.37
C VAL A 202 -4.97 -6.44 6.78
N ARG A 203 -3.95 -7.17 7.22
CA ARG A 203 -3.48 -7.14 8.61
C ARG A 203 -1.98 -6.89 8.68
N ARG A 204 -1.56 -5.99 9.58
CA ARG A 204 -0.14 -5.65 9.79
C ARG A 204 0.57 -5.26 8.50
N PHE A 205 -0.19 -4.66 7.58
CA PHE A 205 0.31 -4.21 6.29
C PHE A 205 1.06 -2.89 6.44
N ARG A 206 2.16 -2.75 5.70
CA ARG A 206 2.96 -1.51 5.69
C ARG A 206 3.11 -0.98 4.29
N ALA A 207 2.77 0.29 4.09
CA ALA A 207 2.97 0.96 2.81
C ALA A 207 3.69 2.28 3.02
N ASP A 208 4.75 2.53 2.25
CA ASP A 208 5.40 3.83 2.22
C ASP A 208 5.47 4.39 0.80
N GLY A 209 5.07 5.64 0.68
CA GLY A 209 5.20 6.45 -0.52
C GLY A 209 4.57 5.87 -1.79
N PRO A 210 3.40 5.19 -1.81
CA PRO A 210 2.73 4.89 -3.07
C PRO A 210 2.42 6.19 -3.82
N ILE A 211 2.44 6.16 -5.16
CA ILE A 211 2.12 7.35 -5.99
C ILE A 211 0.72 7.87 -5.70
N GLN A 212 -0.20 6.99 -5.28
CA GLN A 212 -1.57 7.36 -5.00
C GLN A 212 -2.01 6.94 -3.60
N ASP A 213 -2.49 5.71 -3.43
CA ASP A 213 -3.14 5.27 -2.21
C ASP A 213 -2.37 4.13 -1.54
N GLY A 214 -2.46 4.03 -0.22
CA GLY A 214 -1.95 2.88 0.52
C GLY A 214 -2.81 1.64 0.28
N VAL A 215 -4.07 1.72 0.68
CA VAL A 215 -5.08 0.68 0.37
C VAL A 215 -6.21 1.35 -0.40
N HIS A 216 -6.52 0.82 -1.58
CA HIS A 216 -7.52 1.35 -2.48
C HIS A 216 -8.57 0.29 -2.82
N LEU A 217 -9.81 0.52 -2.38
CA LEU A 217 -11.00 -0.26 -2.74
C LEU A 217 -12.06 0.69 -3.31
N ASP A 218 -12.25 0.69 -4.63
CA ASP A 218 -13.10 1.67 -5.32
C ASP A 218 -14.55 1.72 -4.81
N GLY A 219 -15.07 0.54 -4.49
CA GLY A 219 -16.46 0.29 -4.14
C GLY A 219 -17.46 0.66 -5.24
N SER A 220 -18.76 0.57 -4.95
CA SER A 220 -19.79 0.65 -5.99
C SER A 220 -20.22 2.09 -6.32
N TRP A 221 -20.37 2.39 -7.60
CA TRP A 221 -20.93 3.64 -8.14
C TRP A 221 -21.65 3.41 -9.49
N GLU A 222 -22.27 4.43 -10.09
CA GLU A 222 -23.05 4.24 -11.32
C GLU A 222 -22.16 3.80 -12.51
N GLY A 223 -22.28 2.54 -12.94
CA GLY A 223 -21.47 1.98 -14.02
C GLY A 223 -20.18 1.28 -13.54
N HIS A 224 -20.03 1.11 -12.22
CA HIS A 224 -18.97 0.31 -11.61
C HIS A 224 -19.48 -0.41 -10.37
N ARG A 225 -19.33 -1.74 -10.35
CA ARG A 225 -19.78 -2.58 -9.24
C ARG A 225 -18.61 -3.17 -8.46
N GLN A 226 -18.60 -2.90 -7.16
CA GLN A 226 -17.79 -3.58 -6.16
C GLN A 226 -18.50 -3.53 -4.80
N TYR A 227 -19.28 -4.56 -4.48
CA TYR A 227 -19.87 -4.68 -3.14
C TYR A 227 -18.80 -5.09 -2.14
N GLN A 228 -18.68 -4.38 -1.02
CA GLN A 228 -17.70 -4.68 0.04
C GLN A 228 -18.40 -5.31 1.25
N ARG A 229 -18.14 -6.59 1.50
CA ARG A 229 -18.67 -7.38 2.62
C ARG A 229 -17.53 -8.01 3.41
N ASN A 230 -17.67 -8.04 4.74
CA ASN A 230 -16.69 -8.67 5.63
C ASN A 230 -15.24 -8.20 5.39
N VAL A 231 -15.05 -6.92 5.06
CA VAL A 231 -13.73 -6.32 4.87
C VAL A 231 -13.16 -5.88 6.22
N LEU A 232 -11.92 -6.29 6.50
CA LEU A 232 -11.16 -5.94 7.69
C LEU A 232 -9.80 -5.38 7.29
N VAL A 233 -9.49 -4.16 7.73
CA VAL A 233 -8.15 -3.59 7.66
C VAL A 233 -7.68 -3.33 9.09
N GLU A 234 -6.61 -3.97 9.54
CA GLU A 234 -6.17 -3.83 10.93
C GLU A 234 -4.67 -3.82 11.18
N ASP A 235 -4.26 -3.07 12.20
CA ASP A 235 -2.88 -2.94 12.67
C ASP A 235 -1.90 -2.50 11.56
N CYS A 236 -2.38 -1.71 10.59
CA CYS A 236 -1.60 -1.26 9.43
C CYS A 236 -0.93 0.10 9.67
N ILE A 237 0.20 0.34 9.00
CA ILE A 237 0.90 1.63 8.98
C ILE A 237 1.10 2.08 7.53
N ILE A 238 0.62 3.27 7.19
CA ILE A 238 0.68 3.79 5.83
C ILE A 238 1.23 5.21 5.83
N THR A 239 2.34 5.43 5.15
CA THR A 239 3.06 6.70 5.17
C THR A 239 3.23 7.29 3.79
N ASN A 240 3.22 8.62 3.70
CA ASN A 240 3.59 9.38 2.50
C ASN A 240 2.79 9.07 1.23
N ALA A 241 1.60 8.48 1.35
CA ALA A 241 0.75 8.18 0.19
C ALA A 241 0.45 9.44 -0.60
N GLY A 242 0.61 9.38 -1.93
CA GLY A 242 0.34 10.50 -2.81
C GLY A 242 1.41 11.59 -2.84
N ARG A 243 2.46 11.55 -1.99
CA ARG A 243 3.50 12.59 -1.95
C ARG A 243 4.38 12.63 -3.18
N ARG A 244 4.56 11.47 -3.84
CA ARG A 244 5.25 11.37 -5.13
C ARG A 244 4.34 11.70 -6.33
N CYS A 245 3.04 11.92 -6.11
CA CYS A 245 2.16 12.32 -7.18
C CYS A 245 2.55 13.70 -7.74
N PRO A 246 2.77 13.84 -9.05
CA PRO A 246 2.97 15.15 -9.68
C PRO A 246 1.75 16.06 -9.50
N ALA A 247 1.98 17.37 -9.36
CA ALA A 247 0.94 18.36 -9.07
C ALA A 247 -0.07 18.51 -10.23
N GLU A 248 0.35 18.22 -11.45
CA GLU A 248 -0.43 18.25 -12.68
C GLU A 248 -1.33 17.03 -12.89
N SER A 249 -1.25 16.03 -12.01
CA SER A 249 -2.07 14.83 -12.06
C SER A 249 -3.43 15.11 -11.41
N VAL A 250 -4.48 15.14 -12.22
CA VAL A 250 -5.81 15.66 -11.87
C VAL A 250 -6.82 14.58 -11.40
N GLU A 251 -6.38 13.36 -11.07
CA GLU A 251 -7.29 12.24 -10.79
C GLU A 251 -6.83 11.30 -9.66
N LYS A 252 -6.47 11.81 -8.48
CA LYS A 252 -5.95 10.96 -7.40
C LYS A 252 -6.45 11.33 -6.02
N PHE A 253 -6.89 10.32 -5.28
CA PHE A 253 -7.31 10.44 -3.88
C PHE A 253 -6.13 10.84 -2.97
N ARG A 254 -4.95 10.24 -3.21
CA ARG A 254 -3.69 10.55 -2.50
C ARG A 254 -3.82 10.28 -1.00
N SER A 255 -4.38 9.14 -0.66
CA SER A 255 -4.85 8.81 0.68
C SER A 255 -4.15 7.61 1.28
N GLY A 256 -4.09 7.55 2.61
CA GLY A 256 -3.60 6.35 3.29
C GLY A 256 -4.56 5.18 3.03
N ILE A 257 -5.83 5.37 3.37
CA ILE A 257 -6.92 4.43 3.14
C ILE A 257 -8.00 5.07 2.27
N TYR A 258 -8.37 4.40 1.17
CA TYR A 258 -9.55 4.69 0.38
C TYR A 258 -10.44 3.46 0.27
N MET A 259 -11.66 3.52 0.84
CA MET A 259 -12.62 2.41 0.80
C MET A 259 -14.05 2.86 1.11
N GLN A 260 -15.05 2.00 0.86
CA GLN A 260 -16.45 2.33 1.09
C GLN A 260 -17.01 1.75 2.40
N ASN A 261 -16.71 0.49 2.70
CA ASN A 261 -17.37 -0.24 3.79
C ASN A 261 -16.46 -1.31 4.42
N GLY A 262 -16.66 -1.59 5.70
CA GLY A 262 -15.88 -2.60 6.45
C GLY A 262 -15.50 -2.15 7.86
N THR A 263 -14.61 -2.90 8.49
CA THR A 263 -14.00 -2.54 9.77
C THR A 263 -12.54 -2.14 9.58
N ILE A 264 -12.18 -0.96 10.05
CA ILE A 264 -10.82 -0.43 10.08
C ILE A 264 -10.42 -0.30 11.54
N ARG A 265 -9.35 -0.98 11.96
CA ARG A 265 -8.97 -1.09 13.38
C ARG A 265 -7.49 -0.84 13.59
N ASN A 266 -7.13 0.04 14.52
CA ASN A 266 -5.72 0.31 14.88
C ASN A 266 -4.83 0.65 13.67
N VAL A 267 -5.38 1.34 12.66
CA VAL A 267 -4.62 1.76 11.49
C VAL A 267 -4.04 3.15 11.74
N HIS A 268 -2.76 3.33 11.42
CA HIS A 268 -2.09 4.61 11.48
C HIS A 268 -1.71 5.10 10.07
N THR A 269 -2.03 6.36 9.77
CA THR A 269 -1.57 7.04 8.56
C THR A 269 -0.69 8.24 8.90
N GLU A 270 0.36 8.48 8.12
CA GLU A 270 1.27 9.60 8.36
C GLU A 270 1.61 10.33 7.06
N GLY A 271 1.47 11.65 7.08
CA GLY A 271 1.98 12.53 6.05
C GLY A 271 1.41 12.22 4.67
N CYS A 272 0.19 11.71 4.55
CA CYS A 272 -0.43 11.50 3.24
C CYS A 272 -0.71 12.86 2.57
N ALA A 273 -0.59 12.93 1.24
CA ALA A 273 -0.69 14.21 0.53
C ALA A 273 -2.13 14.76 0.51
N GLY A 274 -3.13 13.88 0.48
CA GLY A 274 -4.56 14.19 0.55
C GLY A 274 -5.12 13.93 1.95
N ALA A 275 -5.71 12.75 2.14
CA ALA A 275 -6.31 12.37 3.42
C ALA A 275 -5.57 11.20 4.07
N GLY A 276 -5.56 11.13 5.40
CA GLY A 276 -5.22 9.87 6.07
C GLY A 276 -6.23 8.79 5.66
N PHE A 277 -7.51 9.11 5.84
CA PHE A 277 -8.62 8.22 5.52
C PHE A 277 -9.62 8.93 4.61
N ALA A 278 -9.90 8.39 3.42
CA ALA A 278 -10.92 8.85 2.49
C ALA A 278 -11.99 7.76 2.34
N LEU A 279 -13.10 7.89 3.07
CA LEU A 279 -14.12 6.85 3.21
C LEU A 279 -15.41 7.24 2.49
N LYS A 280 -15.89 6.39 1.58
CA LYS A 280 -17.09 6.62 0.76
C LYS A 280 -18.23 5.68 1.16
N ASN A 281 -18.97 5.99 2.22
CA ASN A 281 -19.99 5.08 2.76
C ASN A 281 -21.35 5.23 2.04
N GLN A 282 -21.38 4.95 0.73
CA GLN A 282 -22.59 5.07 -0.10
C GLN A 282 -23.65 4.02 0.25
N GLU A 283 -23.23 2.81 0.59
CA GLU A 283 -24.13 1.73 1.01
C GLU A 283 -24.18 1.62 2.53
N SER A 284 -25.26 2.14 3.11
CA SER A 284 -25.46 2.16 4.56
C SER A 284 -25.44 0.74 5.13
N THR A 285 -24.52 0.42 6.06
CA THR A 285 -24.82 -0.25 7.35
C THR A 285 -23.63 -0.79 8.16
N MET A 286 -22.36 -0.77 7.69
CA MET A 286 -21.30 -1.54 8.39
C MET A 286 -19.95 -0.85 8.62
N LEU A 287 -19.78 0.42 8.26
CA LEU A 287 -18.50 1.11 8.48
C LEU A 287 -18.18 1.25 9.98
N LYS A 288 -17.06 0.68 10.40
CA LYS A 288 -16.50 0.83 11.75
C LYS A 288 -15.05 1.28 11.67
N VAL A 289 -14.73 2.38 12.32
CA VAL A 289 -13.35 2.86 12.49
C VAL A 289 -13.06 2.86 13.99
N VAL A 290 -12.06 2.11 14.42
CA VAL A 290 -11.76 1.87 15.84
C VAL A 290 -10.27 2.07 16.09
N GLY A 291 -9.91 2.88 17.08
CA GLY A 291 -8.51 3.12 17.45
C GLY A 291 -7.60 3.59 16.30
N CYS A 292 -8.15 4.21 15.25
CA CYS A 292 -7.36 4.66 14.09
C CYS A 292 -6.84 6.09 14.28
N SER A 293 -5.73 6.41 13.64
CA SER A 293 -5.13 7.75 13.73
C SER A 293 -4.45 8.22 12.46
N ASP A 294 -4.44 9.55 12.26
CA ASP A 294 -3.65 10.23 11.22
C ASP A 294 -2.76 11.32 11.81
N THR A 295 -1.55 11.46 11.28
CA THR A 295 -0.63 12.56 11.57
C THR A 295 -0.24 13.32 10.30
N GLY A 296 -0.49 14.62 10.26
CA GLY A 296 0.13 15.54 9.28
C GLY A 296 -0.39 15.45 7.84
N SER A 297 -1.49 14.75 7.57
CA SER A 297 -2.15 14.79 6.26
C SER A 297 -2.91 16.11 6.05
N GLN A 298 -3.38 16.42 4.83
CA GLN A 298 -4.23 17.61 4.65
C GLN A 298 -5.55 17.45 5.40
N TYR A 299 -6.16 16.30 5.24
CA TYR A 299 -7.35 15.91 5.96
C TYR A 299 -7.03 14.69 6.82
N GLY A 300 -7.37 14.71 8.11
CA GLY A 300 -7.25 13.51 8.94
C GLY A 300 -8.15 12.40 8.40
N MET A 301 -9.45 12.70 8.34
CA MET A 301 -10.46 11.84 7.73
C MET A 301 -11.46 12.63 6.89
N ILE A 302 -11.75 12.13 5.70
CA ILE A 302 -12.88 12.50 4.85
C ILE A 302 -13.87 11.33 4.89
N CYS A 303 -15.14 11.60 5.19
CA CYS A 303 -16.20 10.60 5.21
C CYS A 303 -17.43 11.09 4.43
N GLU A 304 -17.61 10.56 3.22
CA GLU A 304 -18.65 10.98 2.28
C GLU A 304 -19.95 10.17 2.46
N TYR A 305 -21.03 10.63 1.82
CA TYR A 305 -22.36 9.99 1.79
C TYR A 305 -23.10 9.86 3.13
N GLY A 306 -22.76 10.69 4.12
CA GLY A 306 -23.51 10.80 5.37
C GLY A 306 -23.29 9.67 6.36
N ALA A 307 -22.56 8.63 5.94
CA ALA A 307 -22.17 7.46 6.72
C ALA A 307 -23.21 7.00 7.75
N PRO A 308 -24.46 6.71 7.32
CA PRO A 308 -25.51 6.29 8.22
C PRO A 308 -25.09 5.05 9.01
N ASN A 309 -25.27 5.10 10.32
CA ASN A 309 -24.92 4.02 11.27
C ASN A 309 -23.42 3.70 11.35
N ALA A 310 -22.54 4.54 10.79
CA ALA A 310 -21.11 4.37 10.99
C ALA A 310 -20.74 4.59 12.46
N ALA A 311 -19.79 3.80 12.95
CA ALA A 311 -19.20 3.99 14.28
C ALA A 311 -17.73 4.37 14.09
N ILE A 312 -17.41 5.63 14.38
CA ILE A 312 -16.07 6.18 14.15
C ILE A 312 -15.46 6.60 15.47
N GLU A 313 -14.30 6.03 15.78
CA GLU A 313 -13.35 6.47 16.80
C GLU A 313 -12.04 6.79 16.09
N PHE A 314 -11.64 8.06 16.12
CA PHE A 314 -10.52 8.54 15.31
C PHE A 314 -9.71 9.64 15.98
N THR A 315 -8.39 9.54 15.89
CA THR A 315 -7.44 10.56 16.37
C THR A 315 -6.78 11.28 15.19
N SER A 316 -6.77 12.61 15.19
CA SER A 316 -6.04 13.40 14.19
C SER A 316 -5.04 14.33 14.88
N THR A 317 -3.79 14.27 14.45
CA THR A 317 -2.70 15.13 14.93
C THR A 317 -2.18 16.00 13.79
N SER A 318 -2.17 17.32 13.98
CA SER A 318 -1.55 18.29 13.07
C SER A 318 -2.06 18.25 11.61
N ALA A 319 -3.34 17.89 11.39
CA ALA A 319 -3.95 17.98 10.07
C ALA A 319 -3.95 19.43 9.56
N THR A 320 -3.54 19.65 8.31
CA THR A 320 -3.29 21.03 7.82
C THR A 320 -4.54 21.75 7.31
N ARG A 321 -5.62 21.02 6.97
CA ARG A 321 -6.89 21.59 6.50
C ARG A 321 -8.06 21.28 7.42
N ARG A 322 -8.34 20.00 7.68
CA ARG A 322 -9.39 19.56 8.62
C ARG A 322 -8.94 18.28 9.31
N ALA A 323 -9.19 18.17 10.62
CA ALA A 323 -9.09 16.89 11.32
C ALA A 323 -10.17 15.91 10.85
N PHE A 324 -11.39 16.42 10.62
CA PHE A 324 -12.50 15.63 10.11
C PHE A 324 -13.37 16.45 9.15
N LEU A 325 -13.75 15.84 8.03
CA LEU A 325 -14.69 16.37 7.07
C LEU A 325 -15.70 15.27 6.73
N GLY A 326 -16.98 15.47 7.04
CA GLY A 326 -17.99 14.47 6.71
C GLY A 326 -19.23 14.56 7.56
N GLN A 327 -20.02 13.49 7.55
CA GLN A 327 -21.20 13.38 8.39
C GLN A 327 -21.28 12.00 9.01
N VAL A 328 -21.83 11.95 10.23
CA VAL A 328 -22.34 10.73 10.84
C VAL A 328 -23.86 10.86 11.01
N GLY A 329 -24.60 10.13 10.20
CA GLY A 329 -26.07 10.17 10.13
C GLY A 329 -26.75 8.99 10.82
N GLY A 330 -28.08 9.07 10.95
CA GLY A 330 -28.90 8.00 11.54
C GLY A 330 -28.54 7.73 13.00
N SER A 331 -28.27 6.46 13.35
CA SER A 331 -27.80 6.05 14.68
C SER A 331 -26.28 5.94 14.77
N GLY A 332 -25.52 6.49 13.81
CA GLY A 332 -24.06 6.45 13.85
C GLY A 332 -23.46 7.27 14.98
N THR A 333 -22.20 6.99 15.33
CA THR A 333 -21.44 7.69 16.37
C THR A 333 -20.14 8.26 15.82
N LEU A 334 -19.77 9.45 16.29
CA LEU A 334 -18.51 10.11 15.96
C LEU A 334 -17.78 10.46 17.25
N ASP A 335 -16.67 9.78 17.49
CA ASP A 335 -15.76 10.02 18.59
C ASP A 335 -14.42 10.49 17.98
N LEU A 336 -14.12 11.79 18.15
CA LEU A 336 -12.91 12.41 17.62
C LEU A 336 -11.99 12.85 18.74
N THR A 337 -10.70 12.58 18.58
CA THR A 337 -9.63 13.21 19.34
C THR A 337 -8.76 14.03 18.40
N ILE A 338 -8.52 15.30 18.72
CA ILE A 338 -7.81 16.24 17.84
C ILE A 338 -6.67 16.90 18.60
N PHE A 339 -5.46 16.81 18.06
CA PHE A 339 -4.27 17.52 18.51
C PHE A 339 -3.83 18.50 17.43
N ASP A 340 -3.37 19.69 17.86
CA ASP A 340 -3.00 20.81 16.98
C ASP A 340 -4.05 21.11 15.89
N PRO A 341 -5.29 21.45 16.30
CA PRO A 341 -6.38 21.64 15.36
C PRO A 341 -6.09 22.78 14.36
N PRO A 342 -6.40 22.61 13.06
CA PRO A 342 -6.35 23.71 12.12
C PRO A 342 -7.44 24.76 12.45
N ALA A 343 -7.33 25.95 11.84
CA ALA A 343 -8.19 27.10 12.14
C ALA A 343 -9.70 26.78 12.11
N VAL A 344 -10.11 25.95 11.14
CA VAL A 344 -11.36 25.22 11.19
C VAL A 344 -11.01 23.75 11.26
N ALA A 345 -11.33 23.08 12.36
CA ALA A 345 -10.87 21.71 12.60
C ALA A 345 -11.83 20.66 12.04
N VAL A 346 -13.13 20.90 12.18
CA VAL A 346 -14.17 19.94 11.82
C VAL A 346 -15.20 20.62 10.94
N THR A 347 -15.56 19.97 9.84
CA THR A 347 -16.70 20.36 9.01
C THR A 347 -17.69 19.19 8.96
N LEU A 348 -18.89 19.43 9.49
CA LEU A 348 -19.99 18.48 9.54
C LEU A 348 -21.00 18.75 8.43
N GLY A 349 -21.42 17.70 7.73
CA GLY A 349 -22.47 17.77 6.72
C GLY A 349 -22.00 17.33 5.33
N ARG A 350 -22.63 17.86 4.28
CA ARG A 350 -22.45 17.41 2.90
C ARG A 350 -21.04 17.72 2.38
N THR A 351 -20.33 16.70 1.91
CA THR A 351 -19.08 16.83 1.17
C THR A 351 -19.39 16.88 -0.34
N ILE A 352 -19.99 17.97 -0.84
CA ILE A 352 -20.31 18.08 -2.29
C ILE A 352 -19.08 18.29 -3.14
N ARG A 353 -18.05 18.90 -2.56
CA ARG A 353 -16.96 19.40 -3.36
C ARG A 353 -15.95 18.28 -3.63
N SER A 354 -16.00 17.83 -4.87
CA SER A 354 -14.89 17.35 -5.69
C SER A 354 -13.54 18.06 -5.50
N ASP A 355 -13.48 19.19 -4.76
CA ASP A 355 -12.24 19.88 -4.42
C ASP A 355 -11.46 19.17 -3.29
N TYR A 356 -12.12 18.29 -2.51
CA TYR A 356 -11.51 17.64 -1.34
C TYR A 356 -10.78 16.34 -1.68
N ILE A 357 -11.26 15.68 -2.72
CA ILE A 357 -10.66 14.52 -3.37
C ILE A 357 -10.39 14.99 -4.79
N ASP A 358 -9.13 15.17 -5.16
CA ASP A 358 -8.66 15.77 -6.42
C ASP A 358 -8.92 14.82 -7.60
N CYS A 359 -10.19 14.53 -7.85
CA CYS A 359 -10.69 13.60 -8.87
C CYS A 359 -12.02 14.12 -9.48
N PRO A 360 -11.95 15.17 -10.33
CA PRO A 360 -13.13 15.87 -10.86
C PRO A 360 -14.05 15.02 -11.74
N ASN A 361 -13.52 13.99 -12.41
CA ASN A 361 -14.30 13.10 -13.27
C ASN A 361 -15.22 12.16 -12.48
N HIS A 362 -14.83 11.76 -11.26
CA HIS A 362 -15.73 11.06 -10.32
C HIS A 362 -16.87 11.96 -9.81
N ALA A 363 -16.77 13.28 -10.04
CA ALA A 363 -17.75 14.26 -9.58
C ALA A 363 -18.64 14.82 -10.69
N HIS A 364 -18.43 14.45 -11.95
CA HIS A 364 -19.03 15.18 -13.06
C HIS A 364 -20.54 14.90 -13.19
N ASP A 365 -21.32 15.94 -12.93
CA ASP A 365 -22.71 16.26 -13.30
C ASP A 365 -23.85 15.31 -12.88
N ARG A 366 -23.63 14.01 -12.65
CA ARG A 366 -24.72 13.07 -12.28
C ARG A 366 -25.02 13.03 -10.78
N ASP A 367 -24.00 13.13 -9.93
CA ASP A 367 -24.21 12.99 -8.48
C ASP A 367 -24.63 14.29 -7.78
N VAL A 368 -24.31 15.48 -8.31
CA VAL A 368 -24.68 16.76 -7.66
C VAL A 368 -26.19 16.87 -7.40
N GLY A 369 -27.01 16.38 -8.35
CA GLY A 369 -28.47 16.30 -8.21
C GLY A 369 -28.92 15.27 -7.17
N LYS A 370 -28.35 14.06 -7.19
CA LYS A 370 -28.59 13.01 -6.19
C LYS A 370 -28.24 13.48 -4.78
N TYR A 371 -27.12 14.17 -4.63
CA TYR A 371 -26.68 14.71 -3.35
C TYR A 371 -27.53 15.89 -2.85
N ALA A 372 -28.17 16.66 -3.76
CA ALA A 372 -28.98 17.83 -3.39
C ALA A 372 -30.37 17.49 -2.86
N VAL A 373 -30.91 16.32 -3.22
CA VAL A 373 -32.23 15.85 -2.76
C VAL A 373 -32.17 15.07 -1.44
N LEU A 374 -31.00 14.60 -1.05
CA LEU A 374 -30.78 13.97 0.25
C LEU A 374 -30.80 15.08 1.31
N GLY A 375 -31.92 15.24 2.02
CA GLY A 375 -31.98 16.14 3.17
C GLY A 375 -31.17 15.56 4.33
N TYR A 376 -30.27 16.34 4.94
CA TYR A 376 -29.36 15.81 5.97
C TYR A 376 -29.61 16.41 7.35
N ALA A 377 -29.72 15.51 8.34
CA ALA A 377 -29.73 15.83 9.76
C ALA A 377 -28.46 15.25 10.42
N VAL A 378 -27.75 16.10 11.15
CA VAL A 378 -26.59 15.74 11.97
C VAL A 378 -27.07 15.61 13.40
N ASN A 379 -26.93 14.43 14.00
CA ASN A 379 -27.33 14.24 15.40
C ASN A 379 -26.15 14.56 16.32
N GLY A 380 -26.11 15.80 16.85
CA GLY A 380 -25.03 16.29 17.69
C GLY A 380 -24.82 15.46 18.95
N ALA A 381 -25.88 14.85 19.50
CA ALA A 381 -25.79 14.02 20.70
C ALA A 381 -24.90 12.77 20.52
N ASN A 382 -24.67 12.34 19.28
CA ASN A 382 -23.82 11.20 18.95
C ASN A 382 -22.37 11.61 18.63
N ILE A 383 -22.04 12.89 18.77
CA ILE A 383 -20.74 13.45 18.42
C ILE A 383 -20.02 13.89 19.69
N THR A 384 -18.85 13.29 19.93
CA THR A 384 -17.91 13.68 20.98
C THR A 384 -16.62 14.16 20.33
N ILE A 385 -16.15 15.34 20.72
CA ILE A 385 -14.87 15.90 20.27
C ILE A 385 -14.00 16.18 21.50
N ARG A 386 -12.84 15.52 21.54
CA ARG A 386 -11.76 15.72 22.52
C ARG A 386 -10.67 16.55 21.87
N SER A 387 -10.25 17.64 22.50
CA SER A 387 -9.20 18.52 21.97
C SER A 387 -8.60 19.39 23.11
N PRO A 388 -7.32 19.81 23.02
CA PRO A 388 -6.71 20.72 24.01
C PRO A 388 -7.45 22.05 24.18
N GLN A 389 -8.20 22.46 23.16
CA GLN A 389 -9.08 23.63 23.17
C GLN A 389 -10.35 23.32 22.38
N LYS A 390 -11.46 24.02 22.66
CA LYS A 390 -12.69 23.85 21.88
C LYS A 390 -12.41 24.20 20.41
N PRO A 391 -12.46 23.22 19.48
CA PRO A 391 -12.13 23.49 18.10
C PRO A 391 -13.25 24.26 17.40
N VAL A 392 -12.90 24.97 16.33
CA VAL A 392 -13.90 25.55 15.43
C VAL A 392 -14.53 24.42 14.62
N VAL A 393 -15.86 24.32 14.74
CA VAL A 393 -16.69 23.35 14.03
C VAL A 393 -17.65 24.10 13.10
N GLU A 394 -17.60 23.77 11.82
CA GLU A 394 -18.54 24.26 10.82
C GLU A 394 -19.62 23.21 10.57
N VAL A 395 -20.88 23.65 10.45
CA VAL A 395 -21.98 22.80 9.95
C VAL A 395 -22.38 23.33 8.57
N TRP A 396 -22.27 22.46 7.58
CA TRP A 396 -22.42 22.83 6.17
C TRP A 396 -23.88 23.20 5.81
N ARG A 397 -24.07 24.10 4.84
CA ARG A 397 -25.39 24.59 4.38
C ARG A 397 -25.70 24.05 2.99
N ASP A 398 -26.88 23.48 2.78
CA ASP A 398 -27.37 22.96 1.50
C ASP A 398 -27.35 23.96 0.34
N ASN A 399 -27.57 23.45 -0.88
CA ASN A 399 -27.54 24.24 -2.11
C ASN A 399 -28.63 25.33 -2.15
N SER A 400 -29.61 25.30 -1.23
CA SER A 400 -30.61 26.35 -1.04
C SER A 400 -30.15 27.43 -0.04
N GLY A 401 -28.95 27.29 0.53
CA GLY A 401 -28.42 28.13 1.61
C GLY A 401 -28.93 27.73 3.01
N SER A 402 -29.75 26.67 3.10
CA SER A 402 -30.31 26.21 4.38
C SER A 402 -29.28 25.35 5.12
N PRO A 403 -28.97 25.63 6.41
CA PRO A 403 -28.04 24.80 7.17
C PRO A 403 -28.48 23.33 7.18
N SER A 404 -27.53 22.40 7.04
CA SER A 404 -27.74 21.03 7.51
C SER A 404 -28.21 21.12 8.96
N ARG A 405 -29.27 20.37 9.31
CA ARG A 405 -29.87 20.53 10.63
C ARG A 405 -29.00 19.81 11.66
N LEU A 406 -28.36 20.56 12.55
CA LEU A 406 -27.75 20.00 13.75
C LEU A 406 -28.86 19.80 14.80
N ASN A 407 -29.19 18.55 15.07
CA ASN A 407 -30.15 18.15 16.09
C ASN A 407 -29.39 17.89 17.40
N GLY A 408 -29.72 18.63 18.45
CA GLY A 408 -29.02 18.53 19.74
C GLY A 408 -27.65 19.21 19.75
N SER A 409 -26.86 18.93 20.78
CA SER A 409 -25.56 19.57 21.03
C SER A 409 -24.43 18.57 20.89
N ILE A 410 -23.31 19.01 20.29
CA ILE A 410 -22.04 18.27 20.26
C ILE A 410 -21.44 18.28 21.66
N THR A 411 -20.92 17.13 22.10
CA THR A 411 -20.17 17.03 23.36
C THR A 411 -18.72 17.42 23.13
N TYR A 412 -18.24 18.40 23.89
CA TYR A 412 -16.83 18.82 23.87
C TYR A 412 -16.17 18.45 25.18
N ILE A 413 -15.01 17.81 25.09
CA ILE A 413 -14.17 17.47 26.23
C ILE A 413 -12.81 18.13 26.01
N VAL A 414 -12.39 18.98 26.95
CA VAL A 414 -11.04 19.52 26.93
C VAL A 414 -10.12 18.44 27.47
N ALA A 415 -9.38 17.79 26.57
CA ALA A 415 -8.43 16.76 26.95
C ALA A 415 -7.09 17.41 27.27
N GLY A 416 -6.39 16.88 28.28
CA GLY A 416 -4.98 17.20 28.51
C GLY A 416 -4.10 16.78 27.32
N THR A 417 -2.83 17.16 27.35
CA THR A 417 -1.84 16.85 26.30
C THR A 417 -1.87 15.38 25.87
N GLU A 418 -1.49 15.15 24.62
CA GLU A 418 -1.44 13.86 23.90
C GLU A 418 -1.20 12.64 24.81
N PRO A 419 -2.01 11.56 24.73
CA PRO A 419 -1.57 10.29 25.28
C PRO A 419 -0.32 9.85 24.49
N GLU A 420 0.78 9.59 25.19
CA GLU A 420 2.10 9.20 24.62
C GLU A 420 2.09 7.90 23.79
N THR A 421 0.94 7.27 23.57
CA THR A 421 0.84 6.05 22.77
C THR A 421 0.78 6.38 21.29
N LYS A 422 1.92 6.79 20.73
CA LYS A 422 2.22 6.36 19.36
C LYS A 422 2.06 4.82 19.36
N PRO A 423 1.35 4.22 18.38
CA PRO A 423 1.57 2.81 18.08
C PRO A 423 3.09 2.63 17.99
N PRO A 424 3.68 1.54 18.52
CA PRO A 424 5.13 1.39 18.52
C PRO A 424 5.65 1.74 17.13
N VAL A 425 6.33 2.89 17.05
CA VAL A 425 7.21 3.16 15.93
C VAL A 425 8.16 2.00 16.03
N ASP A 426 8.17 1.12 15.03
CA ASP A 426 9.29 0.20 14.91
C ASP A 426 10.52 1.08 14.94
N ASP A 427 11.23 0.97 16.04
CA ASP A 427 12.53 1.57 16.17
C ASP A 427 13.31 1.02 14.97
N PRO A 428 13.81 1.87 14.05
CA PRO A 428 14.65 1.41 12.96
C PRO A 428 15.94 0.74 13.46
N THR A 429 16.19 0.71 14.78
CA THR A 429 17.23 -0.07 15.44
C THR A 429 16.82 -1.48 15.89
N ILE A 430 15.56 -1.89 15.76
CA ILE A 430 15.19 -3.32 15.81
C ILE A 430 15.35 -3.85 14.39
N PRO A 431 16.44 -4.57 14.08
CA PRO A 431 16.59 -5.17 12.77
C PRO A 431 15.43 -6.15 12.53
N PRO A 432 14.99 -6.35 11.27
CA PRO A 432 14.13 -7.47 10.93
C PRO A 432 14.73 -8.74 11.56
N VAL A 433 13.91 -9.68 12.01
CA VAL A 433 14.41 -10.96 12.51
C VAL A 433 15.26 -11.60 11.41
N VAL A 434 16.58 -11.41 11.50
CA VAL A 434 17.56 -11.94 10.56
C VAL A 434 17.71 -13.43 10.91
N PRO A 435 17.37 -14.37 10.02
CA PRO A 435 17.74 -15.76 10.25
C PRO A 435 19.27 -15.85 10.46
N PRO A 436 19.77 -16.71 11.38
CA PRO A 436 21.12 -16.61 11.91
C PRO A 436 22.20 -16.56 10.83
N ALA A 437 23.01 -15.50 10.84
CA ALA A 437 24.09 -15.27 9.89
C ALA A 437 25.32 -16.17 10.17
N VAL A 438 25.87 -16.74 9.10
CA VAL A 438 27.14 -17.47 9.08
C VAL A 438 28.31 -16.47 9.26
N PRO A 439 29.31 -16.75 10.12
CA PRO A 439 30.35 -15.77 10.45
C PRO A 439 31.47 -15.71 9.38
N ILE A 440 31.94 -14.50 9.06
CA ILE A 440 33.16 -14.22 8.26
C ILE A 440 34.07 -13.23 9.03
N PRO A 441 35.42 -13.34 8.99
CA PRO A 441 36.33 -12.64 9.90
C PRO A 441 36.59 -11.16 9.55
N ARG A 442 36.93 -10.37 10.57
CA ARG A 442 37.27 -8.93 10.50
C ARG A 442 38.78 -8.72 10.36
N GLU A 443 39.22 -8.10 9.27
CA GLU A 443 40.45 -7.29 9.17
C GLU A 443 40.43 -6.51 7.84
N TYR A 444 40.76 -5.21 7.87
CA TYR A 444 40.81 -4.35 6.68
C TYR A 444 42.28 -4.03 6.35
N LEU A 445 42.76 -4.50 5.18
CA LEU A 445 44.04 -4.11 4.59
C LEU A 445 43.80 -3.07 3.48
N LEU A 446 44.60 -1.99 3.47
CA LEU A 446 44.59 -0.93 2.45
C LEU A 446 45.87 -1.07 1.62
N ARG A 447 45.72 -1.27 0.30
CA ARG A 447 46.83 -1.27 -0.66
C ARG A 447 47.20 0.15 -1.09
N GLU A 448 48.45 0.33 -1.51
CA GLU A 448 49.04 1.62 -1.95
C GLU A 448 48.40 2.24 -3.22
N ASP A 449 47.43 1.58 -3.84
CA ASP A 449 46.70 2.07 -5.01
C ASP A 449 45.39 2.80 -4.64
N LEU A 450 45.37 3.56 -3.54
CA LEU A 450 44.31 4.52 -3.14
C LEU A 450 42.85 4.04 -3.36
N ALA A 451 42.60 2.73 -3.31
CA ALA A 451 41.27 2.15 -3.38
C ALA A 451 40.81 1.80 -1.97
N LEU A 452 39.92 2.62 -1.40
CA LEU A 452 39.28 2.28 -0.13
C LEU A 452 38.25 1.18 -0.40
N ASN A 453 38.42 0.00 0.20
CA ASN A 453 37.36 -1.01 0.22
C ASN A 453 36.30 -0.57 1.22
N LEU A 454 35.24 0.07 0.74
CA LEU A 454 34.03 0.30 1.54
C LEU A 454 33.05 -0.84 1.28
N TYR A 455 32.64 -1.48 2.37
CA TYR A 455 31.50 -2.37 2.39
C TYR A 455 30.29 -1.52 2.75
N ASP A 456 29.24 -1.57 1.94
CA ASP A 456 27.96 -0.98 2.35
C ASP A 456 27.32 -1.82 3.47
N CYS A 457 26.21 -1.34 4.03
CA CYS A 457 25.48 -2.05 5.10
C CYS A 457 24.98 -3.45 4.69
N ASN A 458 25.11 -3.82 3.40
CA ASN A 458 24.77 -5.13 2.86
C ASN A 458 26.01 -5.99 2.55
N GLY A 459 27.21 -5.55 2.94
CA GLY A 459 28.45 -6.30 2.71
C GLY A 459 28.89 -6.35 1.24
N VAL A 460 28.30 -5.52 0.37
CA VAL A 460 28.61 -5.54 -1.07
C VAL A 460 29.85 -4.69 -1.34
N ARG A 461 30.85 -5.30 -1.99
CA ARG A 461 32.11 -4.65 -2.36
C ARG A 461 31.89 -3.66 -3.51
N ARG A 462 32.08 -2.37 -3.27
CA ARG A 462 32.05 -1.35 -4.33
C ARG A 462 33.41 -0.68 -4.48
N TRP A 463 33.80 -0.44 -5.73
CA TRP A 463 35.01 0.29 -6.08
C TRP A 463 34.65 1.75 -6.33
N THR A 464 35.26 2.66 -5.58
CA THR A 464 35.20 4.10 -5.88
C THR A 464 36.60 4.67 -5.84
N MET A 465 37.04 5.25 -6.96
CA MET A 465 38.27 6.02 -7.02
C MET A 465 38.01 7.43 -6.50
N PHE A 466 38.68 7.83 -5.43
CA PHE A 466 38.69 9.21 -4.96
C PHE A 466 40.08 9.83 -5.14
N PRO A 467 40.17 11.14 -5.46
CA PRO A 467 41.43 11.86 -5.34
C PRO A 467 41.96 11.82 -3.90
N PRO A 468 43.27 11.65 -3.67
CA PRO A 468 43.86 11.39 -2.34
C PRO A 468 43.52 12.42 -1.25
N ASP A 469 43.30 13.67 -1.62
CA ASP A 469 43.03 14.75 -0.66
C ASP A 469 41.65 14.65 0.01
N ASN A 470 40.69 13.94 -0.60
CA ASN A 470 39.33 13.78 -0.07
C ASN A 470 39.19 12.61 0.92
N VAL A 471 40.13 11.67 0.94
CA VAL A 471 40.05 10.46 1.78
C VAL A 471 40.27 10.79 3.26
N ARG A 472 41.12 11.78 3.56
CA ARG A 472 41.37 12.20 4.96
C ARG A 472 40.18 12.88 5.62
N ALA A 473 39.28 13.50 4.84
CA ALA A 473 38.09 14.16 5.36
C ALA A 473 36.94 13.17 5.67
N LEU A 474 37.02 11.94 5.18
CA LEU A 474 35.97 10.92 5.31
C LEU A 474 36.22 9.90 6.44
N LEU A 475 37.40 9.93 7.06
CA LEU A 475 37.74 9.01 8.15
C LEU A 475 37.43 9.64 9.52
N PRO A 476 36.90 8.87 10.48
CA PRO A 476 36.66 9.36 11.84
C PRO A 476 37.94 9.91 12.49
N PRO A 477 37.84 10.98 13.32
CA PRO A 477 38.97 11.52 14.06
C PRO A 477 39.63 10.43 14.93
N GLY A 478 40.94 10.25 14.79
CA GLY A 478 41.71 9.27 15.58
C GLY A 478 41.99 7.92 14.88
N THR A 479 41.56 7.75 13.63
CA THR A 479 41.90 6.56 12.84
C THR A 479 43.43 6.47 12.63
N LYS A 480 44.07 5.43 13.17
CA LYS A 480 45.51 5.20 13.01
C LYS A 480 45.81 4.60 11.63
N TYR A 481 46.76 5.22 10.93
CA TYR A 481 47.28 4.74 9.65
C TYR A 481 48.53 3.91 9.89
N VAL A 482 48.63 2.76 9.22
CA VAL A 482 49.88 1.99 9.08
C VAL A 482 50.11 1.81 7.58
N PRO A 483 51.15 2.43 6.99
CA PRO A 483 51.51 2.18 5.60
C PRO A 483 52.00 0.73 5.45
N GLU A 484 51.64 0.08 4.35
CA GLU A 484 52.17 -1.24 4.03
C GLU A 484 53.68 -1.10 3.74
N GLY A 485 54.54 -1.65 4.61
CA GLY A 485 56.00 -1.58 4.48
C GLY A 485 56.84 -1.39 5.75
N VAL A 486 56.26 -1.47 6.96
CA VAL A 486 57.01 -1.50 8.25
C VAL A 486 56.57 -2.66 9.12
#